data_AF-X1B5N2-F1
#
_entry.id   AF-X1B5N2-F1
#
_cell.length_a   1.000
_cell.length_b   1.000
_cell.length_c   1.000
_cell.angle_alpha   90.00
_cell.angle_beta   90.00
_cell.angle_gamma   90.00
#
_symmetry.space_group_name_H-M   'P 1'
#
loop_
_entity.id
_entity.type
_entity.pdbx_description
1 polymer ?
#
loop_
_entity_poly.entity_id
_entity_poly.type
_entity_poly.pdbx_seq_one_letter_code
_entity_poly.pdbx_strand_id
1 'polypeptide(L)'
;MNPEQRKAMQIIAIILCCFGIYTYTAIFTPVIHYCDYTHLEIQNRIGHEVTFSFHNGTTTHYCCVNISLLVFQALIDAGLIDTLENVQVRCPMCGMLMDWN
;
A
#
# COMPACT_ATOMS: atom_id res chain seq x y z
N MET A 1 -39.62 21.21 -7.29
CA MET A 1 -38.36 20.60 -7.77
C MET A 1 -38.70 19.58 -8.84
N ASN A 2 -38.18 19.75 -10.05
CA ASN A 2 -38.47 18.83 -11.15
C ASN A 2 -37.65 17.51 -11.01
N PRO A 3 -37.97 16.46 -11.79
CA PRO A 3 -37.28 15.17 -11.69
C PRO A 3 -35.77 15.25 -11.95
N GLU A 4 -35.33 16.15 -12.82
CA GLU A 4 -33.91 16.34 -13.15
C GLU A 4 -33.13 17.00 -12.00
N GLN A 5 -33.70 18.02 -11.37
CA GLN A 5 -33.14 18.67 -10.18
C GLN A 5 -33.03 17.70 -9.00
N ARG A 6 -34.03 16.82 -8.82
CA ARG A 6 -33.99 15.78 -7.78
C ARG A 6 -32.86 14.78 -8.02
N LYS A 7 -32.66 14.34 -9.27
CA LYS A 7 -31.52 13.46 -9.64
C LYS A 7 -30.18 14.16 -9.44
N ALA A 8 -30.04 15.41 -9.88
CA ALA A 8 -28.82 16.18 -9.70
C ALA A 8 -28.45 16.34 -8.21
N MET A 9 -29.43 16.61 -7.35
CA MET A 9 -29.22 16.72 -5.90
C MET A 9 -28.79 15.40 -5.26
N GLN A 10 -29.35 14.27 -5.70
CA GLN A 10 -28.93 12.94 -5.25
C GLN A 10 -27.48 12.63 -5.66
N ILE A 11 -27.10 12.96 -6.90
CA ILE A 11 -25.72 12.78 -7.38
C ILE A 11 -24.75 13.63 -6.57
N ILE A 12 -25.06 14.92 -6.35
CA ILE A 12 -24.24 15.82 -5.55
C ILE A 12 -24.09 15.29 -4.12
N ALA A 13 -25.17 14.83 -3.50
CA ALA A 13 -25.14 14.24 -2.16
C ALA A 13 -24.23 13.00 -2.09
N ILE A 14 -24.28 12.11 -3.09
CA ILE A 14 -23.39 10.94 -3.17
C ILE A 14 -21.93 11.38 -3.29
N ILE A 15 -21.63 12.32 -4.19
CA ILE A 15 -20.27 12.83 -4.38
C ILE A 15 -19.72 13.43 -3.07
N LEU A 16 -20.51 14.25 -2.37
CA LEU A 16 -20.13 14.83 -1.09
C LEU A 16 -19.91 13.77 -0.01
N CYS A 17 -20.75 12.74 0.06
CA CYS A 17 -20.56 11.62 0.98
C CYS A 17 -19.27 10.84 0.68
N CYS A 18 -19.02 10.49 -0.58
CA CYS A 18 -17.78 9.82 -0.99
C CYS A 18 -16.55 10.68 -0.66
N PHE A 19 -16.60 11.99 -0.94
CA PHE A 19 -15.54 12.91 -0.61
C PHE A 19 -15.32 13.00 0.90
N GLY A 20 -16.39 13.09 1.69
CA GLY A 20 -16.32 13.11 3.15
C GLY A 20 -15.66 11.86 3.74
N ILE A 21 -16.05 10.67 3.25
CA ILE A 21 -15.43 9.38 3.66
C ILE A 21 -13.94 9.39 3.32
N TYR A 22 -13.59 9.76 2.09
CA TYR A 22 -12.19 9.82 1.65
C TYR A 22 -11.35 10.79 2.51
N THR A 23 -11.89 11.98 2.77
CA THR A 23 -11.18 13.00 3.56
C THR A 23 -10.98 12.53 4.99
N TYR A 24 -12.01 11.90 5.59
CA TYR A 24 -11.92 11.33 6.92
C TYR A 24 -10.86 10.24 7.00
N THR A 25 -10.87 9.28 6.06
CA THR A 25 -9.91 8.18 6.10
C THR A 25 -8.48 8.63 5.82
N ALA A 26 -8.29 9.60 4.92
CA ALA A 26 -6.97 10.15 4.62
C ALA A 26 -6.35 10.92 5.79
N ILE A 27 -7.16 11.60 6.61
CA ILE A 27 -6.66 12.45 7.71
C ILE A 27 -6.61 11.69 9.04
N PHE A 28 -7.66 10.94 9.38
CA PHE A 28 -7.82 10.37 10.72
C PHE A 28 -7.43 8.90 10.82
N THR A 29 -7.31 8.19 9.69
CA THR A 29 -6.94 6.77 9.67
C THR A 29 -5.83 6.49 8.65
N PRO A 30 -4.64 7.11 8.78
CA PRO A 30 -3.51 6.77 7.94
C PRO A 30 -3.16 5.29 8.17
N VAL A 31 -2.95 4.56 7.07
CA VAL A 31 -2.39 3.21 7.14
C VAL A 31 -0.88 3.37 7.41
N ILE A 32 -0.43 2.78 8.51
CA ILE A 32 0.97 2.83 8.95
C ILE A 32 1.54 1.42 8.83
N HIS A 33 2.60 1.25 8.04
CA HIS A 33 3.34 0.00 7.93
C HIS A 33 4.67 0.11 8.68
N TYR A 34 5.12 -1.03 9.19
CA TYR A 34 6.40 -1.16 9.88
C TYR A 34 7.27 -2.12 9.09
N CYS A 35 8.56 -1.85 9.05
CA CYS A 35 9.50 -2.75 8.41
C CYS A 35 9.61 -4.05 9.21
N ASP A 36 9.32 -5.19 8.61
CA ASP A 36 9.39 -6.49 9.30
C ASP A 36 10.81 -6.86 9.75
N TYR A 37 11.83 -6.28 9.11
CA TYR A 37 13.24 -6.53 9.46
C TYR A 37 13.75 -5.65 10.61
N THR A 38 13.37 -4.36 10.64
CA THR A 38 13.90 -3.38 11.62
C THR A 38 12.89 -2.98 12.69
N HIS A 39 11.62 -3.32 12.49
CA HIS A 39 10.46 -2.89 13.29
C HIS A 39 10.28 -1.37 13.37
N LEU A 40 10.93 -0.61 12.48
CA LEU A 40 10.77 0.84 12.38
C LEU A 40 9.60 1.19 11.45
N GLU A 41 8.92 2.29 11.75
CA GLU A 41 7.85 2.84 10.92
C GLU A 41 8.37 3.19 9.53
N ILE A 42 7.66 2.77 8.48
CA ILE A 42 7.97 3.11 7.10
C ILE A 42 7.41 4.49 6.80
N GLN A 43 8.28 5.51 6.87
CA GLN A 43 7.87 6.88 6.56
C GLN A 43 7.90 7.15 5.05
N ASN A 44 6.76 7.64 4.53
CA ASN A 44 6.54 8.01 3.12
C ASN A 44 7.62 8.90 2.49
N ARG A 45 8.39 9.64 3.30
CA ARG A 45 9.41 10.59 2.80
C ARG A 45 10.79 10.00 2.54
N ILE A 46 11.09 8.80 3.04
CA ILE A 46 12.48 8.30 3.11
C ILE A 46 12.63 6.91 2.47
N GLY A 47 11.56 6.12 2.39
CA GLY A 47 11.63 4.72 1.98
C GLY A 47 10.88 4.39 0.70
N HIS A 48 11.51 3.60 -0.18
CA HIS A 48 10.76 2.73 -1.08
C HIS A 48 10.13 1.66 -0.19
N GLU A 49 8.83 1.72 0.02
CA GLU A 49 8.13 0.60 0.64
C GLU A 49 8.14 -0.56 -0.34
N VAL A 50 8.68 -1.69 0.08
CA VAL A 50 8.67 -2.92 -0.73
C VAL A 50 7.83 -3.96 0.00
N THR A 51 6.79 -4.45 -0.67
CA THR A 51 5.85 -5.43 -0.13
C THR A 51 6.10 -6.78 -0.77
N PHE A 52 6.32 -7.80 0.04
CA PHE A 52 6.42 -9.19 -0.40
C PHE A 52 5.10 -9.87 -0.09
N SER A 53 4.48 -10.48 -1.10
CA SER A 53 3.27 -11.29 -0.95
C SER A 53 3.62 -12.74 -1.14
N PHE A 54 3.12 -13.61 -0.27
CA PHE A 54 3.41 -15.04 -0.28
C PHE A 54 2.15 -15.85 -0.58
N HIS A 55 2.32 -17.05 -1.12
CA HIS A 55 1.21 -17.95 -1.52
C HIS A 55 0.28 -18.37 -0.37
N ASN A 56 0.72 -18.23 0.88
CA ASN A 56 -0.10 -18.46 2.06
C ASN A 56 -1.01 -17.27 2.42
N GLY A 57 -0.99 -16.19 1.64
CA GLY A 57 -1.74 -14.95 1.86
C GLY A 57 -1.08 -13.97 2.84
N THR A 58 0.11 -14.27 3.36
CA THR A 58 0.86 -13.34 4.20
C THR A 58 1.53 -12.26 3.37
N THR A 59 1.69 -11.09 3.96
CA THR A 59 2.42 -9.96 3.38
C THR A 59 3.45 -9.47 4.37
N THR A 60 4.62 -9.09 3.88
CA THR A 60 5.66 -8.41 4.67
C THR A 60 6.07 -7.12 3.99
N HIS A 61 6.45 -6.12 4.78
CA HIS A 61 6.79 -4.78 4.35
C HIS A 61 8.24 -4.44 4.72
N TYR A 62 8.96 -3.84 3.79
CA TYR A 62 10.35 -3.42 3.97
C TYR A 62 10.52 -1.94 3.64
N CYS A 63 11.28 -1.22 4.47
CA CYS A 63 11.39 0.23 4.37
C CYS A 63 12.32 0.73 3.24
N CYS A 64 13.11 -0.16 2.62
CA CYS A 64 13.96 0.19 1.48
C CYS A 64 14.40 -1.03 0.68
N VAL A 65 14.76 -0.78 -0.59
CA VAL A 65 15.27 -1.79 -1.54
C VAL A 65 16.43 -2.60 -0.97
N ASN A 66 17.38 -1.98 -0.27
CA ASN A 66 18.54 -2.70 0.27
C ASN A 66 18.14 -3.77 1.29
N ILE A 67 17.20 -3.45 2.19
CA ILE A 67 16.70 -4.43 3.15
C ILE A 67 15.90 -5.51 2.43
N SER A 68 15.09 -5.13 1.43
CA SER A 68 14.37 -6.08 0.59
C SER A 68 15.30 -7.08 -0.11
N LEU A 69 16.45 -6.61 -0.64
CA LEU A 69 17.45 -7.47 -1.28
C LEU A 69 18.11 -8.43 -0.28
N LEU A 70 18.40 -7.97 0.94
CA LEU A 70 18.92 -8.83 2.01
C LEU A 70 17.92 -9.94 2.38
N VAL A 71 16.64 -9.57 2.50
CA VAL A 71 15.57 -10.54 2.78
C VAL A 71 15.38 -11.50 1.61
N PHE A 72 15.41 -10.99 0.37
CA PHE A 72 15.31 -11.81 -0.83
C PHE A 72 16.42 -12.86 -0.88
N GLN A 73 17.67 -12.47 -0.58
CA GLN A 73 18.78 -13.40 -0.47
C GLN A 73 18.55 -14.43 0.65
N ALA A 74 18.05 -14.02 1.82
CA ALA A 74 17.74 -14.92 2.91
C ALA A 74 16.65 -15.95 2.54
N LEU A 75 15.65 -15.57 1.72
CA LEU A 75 14.65 -16.49 1.19
C LEU A 75 15.26 -17.52 0.23
N ILE A 76 16.20 -17.10 -0.62
CA ILE A 76 16.95 -18.01 -1.50
C ILE A 76 17.77 -19.00 -0.66
N ASP A 77 18.52 -18.50 0.31
CA ASP A 77 19.40 -19.31 1.15
C ASP A 77 18.62 -20.33 2.00
N ALA A 78 17.38 -19.99 2.37
CA ALA A 78 16.46 -20.88 3.10
C ALA A 78 15.67 -21.84 2.18
N GLY A 79 15.79 -21.72 0.85
CA GLY A 79 15.00 -22.52 -0.10
C GLY A 79 13.50 -22.20 -0.08
N LEU A 80 13.13 -20.98 0.32
CA LEU A 80 11.73 -20.52 0.45
C LEU A 80 11.30 -19.59 -0.68
N ILE A 81 12.14 -19.38 -1.69
CA ILE A 81 11.84 -18.46 -2.80
C ILE A 81 10.54 -18.82 -3.53
N ASP A 82 10.24 -20.11 -3.66
CA ASP A 82 9.03 -20.61 -4.31
C ASP A 82 7.73 -20.28 -3.54
N THR A 83 7.85 -19.75 -2.32
CA THR A 83 6.69 -19.28 -1.54
C THR A 83 6.30 -17.85 -1.88
N LEU A 84 7.18 -17.10 -2.56
CA LEU A 84 7.00 -15.71 -2.92
C LEU A 84 6.12 -15.61 -4.19
N GLU A 85 4.99 -14.93 -4.07
CA GLU A 85 4.01 -14.76 -5.13
C GLU A 85 4.22 -13.47 -5.92
N ASN A 86 4.48 -12.37 -5.23
CA ASN A 86 4.68 -11.07 -5.84
C ASN A 86 5.59 -10.18 -4.98
N VAL A 87 6.33 -9.29 -5.61
CA VAL A 87 7.08 -8.21 -4.96
C VAL A 87 6.60 -6.89 -5.55
N GLN A 88 6.10 -5.99 -4.71
CA GLN A 88 5.66 -4.67 -5.12
C GLN A 88 6.54 -3.59 -4.52
N VAL A 89 6.83 -2.55 -5.29
CA VAL A 89 7.60 -1.38 -4.85
C VAL A 89 6.73 -0.14 -4.95
N ARG A 90 6.57 0.58 -3.85
CA ARG A 90 5.95 1.91 -3.82
C ARG A 90 6.99 2.95 -4.20
N CYS A 91 6.70 3.70 -5.27
CA CYS A 91 7.50 4.85 -5.65
C CYS A 91 7.43 5.95 -4.56
N PRO A 92 8.57 6.39 -3.99
CA PRO A 92 8.57 7.42 -2.94
C PRO A 92 8.20 8.82 -3.46
N MET A 93 8.27 9.04 -4.79
CA MET A 93 7.92 10.34 -5.40
C MET A 93 6.43 10.48 -5.69
N CYS A 94 5.80 9.45 -6.26
CA CYS A 94 4.41 9.54 -6.72
C CYS A 94 3.46 8.57 -6.00
N GLY A 95 3.96 7.71 -5.12
CA GLY A 95 3.17 6.73 -4.38
C GLY A 95 2.63 5.56 -5.21
N MET A 96 2.97 5.49 -6.51
CA MET A 96 2.56 4.42 -7.41
C MET A 96 3.18 3.08 -6.97
N LEU A 97 2.36 2.03 -6.93
CA LEU A 97 2.80 0.65 -6.71
C LEU A 97 3.20 0.04 -8.05
N MET A 98 4.39 -0.55 -8.10
CA MET A 98 4.95 -1.20 -9.29
C MET A 98 5.33 -2.63 -8.92
N ASP A 99 4.90 -3.61 -9.71
CA ASP A 99 5.38 -4.97 -9.56
C ASP A 99 6.86 -5.03 -9.97
N TRP A 100 7.66 -5.71 -9.16
CA TRP A 100 9.09 -5.92 -9.39
C TRP A 100 9.27 -7.29 -10.03
N ASN A 101 9.48 -7.30 -11.35
CA ASN A 101 9.85 -8.48 -12.14
C ASN A 101 11.36 -8.73 -12.14
#